data_AF-A0A7H8S8L4-F1
#
_entry.id   AF-A0A7H8S8L4-F1
#
_cell.length_a   1.000
_cell.length_b   1.000
_cell.length_c   1.000
_cell.angle_alpha   90.00
_cell.angle_beta   90.00
_cell.angle_gamma   90.00
#
_symmetry.space_group_name_H-M   'P 1'
#
loop_
_entity.id
_entity.type
_entity.pdbx_description
1 polymer ?
#
loop_
_entity_poly.entity_id
_entity_poly.type
_entity_poly.pdbx_seq_one_letter_code
_entity_poly.pdbx_strand_id
1 'polypeptide(L)'
;MQLFMEDYAFIFVAAIITIALTIMLRAFGVTLIQAVVLGIPALINIEAMVSIMIIAQVLLTGVTLYKFIKALDLNYQITLEKTHQKQPDLIKEEHRGSRFSFWKTS
;
A
#
# COMPACT_ATOMS: atom_id res chain seq x y z
N MET A 1 -7.43 -23.36 -1.78
CA MET A 1 -6.47 -22.72 -0.85
C MET A 1 -5.11 -23.43 -0.84
N GLN A 2 -5.06 -24.76 -0.74
CA GLN A 2 -3.81 -25.54 -0.74
C GLN A 2 -2.99 -25.37 -2.04
N LEU A 3 -3.64 -25.49 -3.20
CA LEU A 3 -3.06 -25.24 -4.54
C LEU A 3 -2.47 -23.82 -4.68
N PHE A 4 -3.13 -22.80 -4.14
CA PHE A 4 -2.64 -21.41 -4.23
C PHE A 4 -1.46 -21.12 -3.28
N MET A 5 -1.45 -21.73 -2.09
CA MET A 5 -0.32 -21.59 -1.15
C MET A 5 0.91 -22.36 -1.61
N GLU A 6 0.75 -23.52 -2.23
CA GLU A 6 1.87 -24.35 -2.70
C GLU A 6 2.41 -23.84 -4.04
N ASP A 7 1.56 -23.57 -5.02
CA ASP A 7 2.01 -23.17 -6.37
C ASP A 7 2.35 -21.66 -6.47
N TYR A 8 1.77 -20.84 -5.59
CA TYR A 8 1.92 -19.37 -5.63
C TYR A 8 2.30 -18.75 -4.28
N ALA A 9 3.12 -19.46 -3.49
CA ALA A 9 3.63 -19.01 -2.19
C ALA A 9 4.17 -17.56 -2.22
N PHE A 10 4.90 -17.20 -3.27
CA PHE A 10 5.47 -15.85 -3.43
C PHE A 10 4.40 -14.75 -3.51
N ILE A 11 3.31 -14.99 -4.23
CA ILE A 11 2.21 -14.03 -4.39
C ILE A 11 1.48 -13.85 -3.06
N PHE A 12 1.33 -14.93 -2.30
CA PHE A 12 0.75 -14.87 -0.96
C PHE A 12 1.61 -14.03 0.01
N VAL A 13 2.93 -14.23 0.01
CA VAL A 13 3.87 -13.39 0.79
C VAL A 13 3.77 -11.92 0.38
N ALA A 14 3.77 -11.64 -0.94
CA ALA A 14 3.60 -10.28 -1.45
C ALA A 14 2.28 -9.64 -1.00
N ALA A 15 1.20 -10.42 -0.92
CA ALA A 15 -0.08 -9.94 -0.46
C ALA A 15 -0.08 -9.58 1.04
N ILE A 16 0.58 -10.39 1.88
CA ILE A 16 0.75 -10.08 3.31
C ILE A 16 1.56 -8.79 3.50
N ILE A 17 2.67 -8.64 2.77
CA ILE A 17 3.49 -7.42 2.81
C ILE A 17 2.66 -6.22 2.35
N THR A 18 1.88 -6.37 1.28
CA THR A 18 1.00 -5.32 0.78
C THR A 18 -0.05 -4.93 1.82
N ILE A 19 -0.66 -5.89 2.52
CA ILE A 19 -1.57 -5.58 3.63
C ILE A 19 -0.87 -4.77 4.70
N ALA A 20 0.29 -5.20 5.18
CA ALA A 20 1.03 -4.50 6.22
C ALA A 20 1.35 -3.04 5.80
N LEU A 21 1.80 -2.85 4.56
CA LEU A 21 2.08 -1.53 4.01
C LEU A 21 0.82 -0.66 3.88
N THR A 22 -0.31 -1.23 3.42
CA THR A 22 -1.56 -0.46 3.30
C THR A 22 -2.11 -0.02 4.65
N ILE A 23 -1.99 -0.87 5.69
CA ILE A 23 -2.34 -0.52 7.08
C ILE A 23 -1.42 0.59 7.59
N MET A 24 -0.11 0.46 7.38
CA MET A 24 0.87 1.49 7.77
C MET A 24 0.59 2.85 7.12
N LEU A 25 0.22 2.84 5.83
CA LEU A 25 -0.18 4.05 5.09
C LEU A 25 -1.57 4.57 5.47
N ARG A 26 -2.30 3.90 6.38
CA ARG A 26 -3.70 4.18 6.73
C ARG A 26 -4.62 4.26 5.50
N ALA A 27 -4.32 3.49 4.47
CA ALA A 27 -5.03 3.49 3.20
C ALA A 27 -6.22 2.52 3.24
N PHE A 28 -7.21 2.79 4.11
CA PHE A 28 -8.34 1.88 4.39
C PHE A 28 -9.04 1.36 3.12
N GLY A 29 -9.21 2.20 2.09
CA GLY A 29 -9.80 1.76 0.83
C GLY A 29 -8.96 0.71 0.09
N VAL A 30 -7.64 0.84 0.09
CA VAL A 30 -6.73 -0.14 -0.53
C VAL A 30 -6.69 -1.42 0.32
N THR A 31 -6.70 -1.29 1.65
CA THR A 31 -6.78 -2.45 2.55
C THR A 31 -8.07 -3.23 2.35
N LEU A 32 -9.22 -2.57 2.15
CA LEU A 32 -10.50 -3.22 1.85
C LEU A 32 -10.42 -4.00 0.51
N ILE A 33 -9.91 -3.36 -0.54
CA ILE A 33 -9.72 -4.01 -1.85
C ILE A 33 -8.81 -5.23 -1.71
N GLN A 34 -7.71 -5.11 -0.96
CA GLN A 34 -6.76 -6.19 -0.73
C GLN A 34 -7.40 -7.37 0.02
N ALA A 35 -8.24 -7.10 1.01
CA ALA A 35 -8.99 -8.13 1.74
C ALA A 35 -9.98 -8.87 0.83
N VAL A 36 -10.67 -8.15 -0.06
CA VAL A 36 -11.57 -8.74 -1.06
C VAL A 36 -10.79 -9.62 -2.05
N VAL A 37 -9.66 -9.13 -2.57
CA VAL A 37 -8.80 -9.88 -3.48
C VAL A 37 -8.28 -11.17 -2.83
N LEU A 38 -8.00 -11.19 -1.53
CA LEU A 38 -7.60 -12.43 -0.86
C LEU A 38 -8.76 -13.35 -0.45
N GLY A 39 -9.97 -12.79 -0.27
CA GLY A 39 -11.17 -13.56 0.09
C GLY A 39 -11.83 -14.27 -1.08
N ILE A 40 -11.81 -13.68 -2.28
CA ILE A 40 -12.43 -14.24 -3.49
C ILE A 40 -11.95 -15.66 -3.84
N PRO A 41 -10.64 -16.00 -3.83
CA PRO A 41 -10.16 -17.36 -4.13
C PRO A 41 -10.61 -18.40 -3.11
N ALA A 42 -10.96 -17.98 -1.90
CA ALA A 42 -11.46 -18.88 -0.87
C ALA A 42 -12.93 -19.28 -1.11
N LEU A 43 -13.68 -18.45 -1.84
CA LEU A 43 -15.11 -18.64 -2.11
C LEU A 43 -15.39 -19.25 -3.49
N ILE A 44 -14.54 -18.95 -4.48
CA ILE A 44 -14.76 -19.33 -5.88
C ILE A 44 -13.49 -19.98 -6.42
N ASN A 45 -13.59 -21.27 -6.77
CA ASN A 45 -12.47 -22.07 -7.24
C ASN A 45 -12.50 -22.19 -8.77
N ILE A 46 -12.32 -21.05 -9.46
CA ILE A 46 -12.26 -20.98 -10.93
C ILE A 46 -10.79 -20.73 -11.33
N GLU A 47 -10.17 -21.70 -11.99
CA GLU A 47 -8.76 -21.64 -12.40
C GLU A 47 -8.44 -20.43 -13.29
N ALA A 48 -9.34 -20.07 -14.21
CA ALA A 48 -9.18 -18.89 -15.07
C ALA A 48 -9.13 -17.57 -14.28
N MET A 49 -9.71 -17.54 -13.08
CA MET A 49 -9.71 -16.34 -12.24
C MET A 49 -8.36 -16.12 -11.57
N VAL A 50 -7.58 -17.18 -11.33
CA VAL A 50 -6.25 -17.13 -10.69
C VAL A 50 -5.32 -16.15 -11.41
N SER A 51 -5.21 -16.23 -12.74
CA SER A 51 -4.33 -15.35 -13.53
C SER A 51 -4.71 -13.86 -13.40
N ILE A 52 -6.02 -13.56 -13.40
CA ILE A 52 -6.53 -12.19 -13.22
C ILE A 52 -6.15 -11.66 -11.84
N MET A 53 -6.25 -12.52 -10.82
CA MET A 53 -5.94 -12.16 -9.44
C MET A 53 -4.45 -11.92 -9.22
N ILE A 54 -3.59 -12.69 -9.89
CA ILE A 54 -2.14 -12.46 -9.87
C ILE A 54 -1.83 -11.08 -10.47
N ILE A 55 -2.41 -10.76 -11.64
CA ILE A 55 -2.23 -9.45 -12.27
C ILE A 55 -2.71 -8.32 -11.36
N ALA A 56 -3.90 -8.47 -10.76
CA ALA A 56 -4.44 -7.50 -9.82
C ALA A 56 -3.53 -7.33 -8.59
N GLN A 57 -2.99 -8.42 -8.04
CA GLN A 57 -2.07 -8.40 -6.91
C GLN A 57 -0.77 -7.66 -7.24
N VAL A 58 -0.19 -7.91 -8.42
CA VAL A 58 1.02 -7.23 -8.87
C VAL A 58 0.76 -5.72 -9.01
N LEU A 59 -0.36 -5.33 -9.62
CA LEU A 59 -0.74 -3.92 -9.76
C LEU A 59 -0.95 -3.24 -8.40
N LEU A 60 -1.69 -3.88 -7.48
CA LEU A 60 -1.92 -3.36 -6.12
C LEU A 60 -0.62 -3.21 -5.33
N THR A 61 0.26 -4.20 -5.43
CA THR A 61 1.58 -4.17 -4.79
C THR A 61 2.41 -3.00 -5.33
N GLY A 62 2.47 -2.84 -6.66
CA GLY A 62 3.19 -1.75 -7.31
C GLY A 62 2.68 -0.36 -6.91
N VAL A 63 1.36 -0.17 -6.91
CA VAL A 63 0.73 1.09 -6.47
C VAL A 63 1.02 1.38 -5.00
N THR A 64 0.98 0.36 -4.14
CA THR A 64 1.27 0.49 -2.71
C THR A 64 2.73 0.86 -2.47
N LEU A 65 3.67 0.22 -3.17
CA LEU A 65 5.10 0.54 -3.09
C LEU A 65 5.40 1.96 -3.56
N TYR A 66 4.83 2.39 -4.69
CA TYR A 66 4.99 3.75 -5.18
C TYR A 66 4.54 4.78 -4.14
N LYS A 67 3.38 4.55 -3.51
CA LYS A 67 2.86 5.42 -2.45
C LYS A 67 3.72 5.39 -1.19
N PHE A 68 4.25 4.23 -0.84
CA PHE A 68 5.14 4.08 0.30
C PHE A 68 6.43 4.90 0.12
N ILE A 69 7.05 4.84 -1.06
CA ILE A 69 8.24 5.66 -1.37
C ILE A 69 7.91 7.16 -1.27
N LYS A 70 6.78 7.60 -1.84
CA LYS A 70 6.34 9.00 -1.73
C LYS A 70 6.12 9.44 -0.27
N ALA A 71 5.61 8.54 0.58
CA ALA A 71 5.44 8.81 2.00
C ALA A 71 6.78 8.91 2.75
N LEU A 72 7.77 8.07 2.39
CA LEU A 72 9.12 8.17 2.94
C LEU A 72 9.80 9.50 2.58
N ASP A 73 9.71 9.93 1.33
CA ASP A 73 10.27 11.21 0.89
C ASP A 73 9.63 12.39 1.64
N LEU A 74 8.31 12.39 1.78
CA LEU A 74 7.61 13.42 2.56
C LEU A 74 8.07 13.43 4.03
N ASN A 75 8.15 12.27 4.67
CA ASN A 75 8.61 12.17 6.06
C ASN A 75 10.07 12.63 6.22
N TYR A 76 10.93 12.34 5.23
CA TYR A 76 12.30 12.82 5.20
C TYR A 76 12.35 14.34 5.10
N GLN A 77 11.56 14.95 4.20
CA GLN A 77 11.47 16.40 4.07
C GLN A 77 10.97 17.07 5.35
N ILE A 78 9.95 16.52 6.00
CA ILE A 78 9.46 17.02 7.30
C ILE A 78 10.57 16.97 8.37
N THR A 79 11.39 15.92 8.35
CA THR A 79 12.52 15.79 9.29
C THR A 79 13.57 16.87 9.04
N LEU A 80 13.92 17.14 7.77
CA LEU A 80 14.84 18.21 7.39
C LEU A 80 14.33 19.61 7.75
N GLU A 81 13.02 19.84 7.62
CA GLU A 81 12.40 21.10 8.05
C GLU A 81 12.46 21.25 9.58
N LYS A 82 12.19 20.18 10.35
CA LYS A 82 12.28 20.19 11.82
C LYS A 82 13.70 20.40 12.34
N THR A 83 14.71 19.91 11.63
CA THR A 83 16.13 20.15 11.98
C THR A 83 16.66 21.49 11.47
N HIS A 84 15.80 22.35 10.91
CA HIS A 84 16.16 23.65 10.34
C HIS A 84 17.22 23.56 9.23
N GLN A 85 17.36 22.40 8.59
CA GLN A 85 18.27 22.19 7.46
C GLN A 85 17.64 22.62 6.13
N LYS A 86 16.32 22.80 6.08
CA LYS A 86 15.56 23.27 4.91
C LYS A 86 14.50 24.29 5.35
N GLN A 87 14.10 25.19 4.45
CA GLN A 87 13.04 26.16 4.73
C GLN A 87 11.71 25.42 5.01
N PRO A 88 10.92 25.89 6.01
CA PRO A 88 9.70 25.20 6.43
C PRO A 88 8.57 25.55 5.46
N ASP A 89 8.50 24.90 4.32
CA ASP A 89 7.44 25.12 3.34
C ASP A 89 6.26 24.17 3.57
N LEU A 90 6.52 22.96 4.09
CA LEU A 90 5.48 21.96 4.37
C LEU A 90 4.80 22.17 5.74
N ILE A 91 5.53 22.67 6.75
CA ILE A 91 4.98 22.87 8.12
C ILE A 91 4.14 24.17 8.24
N LYS A 92 4.30 25.14 7.31
CA LYS A 92 3.58 26.42 7.33
C LYS A 92 2.07 26.28 7.06
N GLU A 93 1.66 25.38 6.17
CA GLU A 93 0.25 25.25 5.77
C GLU A 93 -0.56 24.31 6.67
N GLU A 94 0.06 23.30 7.29
CA GLU A 94 -0.61 22.37 8.21
C GLU A 94 0.25 22.10 9.45
N HIS A 95 -0.10 22.74 10.57
CA HIS A 95 0.55 22.50 11.87
C HIS A 95 0.34 21.09 12.46
N ARG A 96 -0.45 20.23 11.82
CA ARG A 96 -0.86 18.94 12.40
C ARG A 96 0.14 17.80 12.20
N GLY A 97 1.20 17.95 11.39
CA GLY A 97 2.21 16.91 11.18
C GLY A 97 1.64 15.55 10.72
N SER A 98 0.39 15.52 10.28
CA SER A 98 -0.41 14.33 9.99
C SER A 98 -1.43 14.72 8.93
N ARG A 99 -1.22 14.27 7.69
CA ARG A 99 -2.21 14.35 6.62
C ARG A 99 -3.14 13.14 6.68
N PHE A 100 -4.44 13.40 6.75
CA PHE A 100 -5.48 12.36 6.80
C PHE A 100 -5.59 11.54 5.50
N SER A 101 -5.07 12.07 4.39
CA SER A 101 -5.06 11.40 3.10
C SER A 101 -3.82 11.79 2.29
N PHE A 102 -2.96 10.82 2.02
CA PHE A 102 -1.76 10.98 1.17
C PHE A 102 -2.09 11.25 -0.30
N TRP A 103 -3.36 11.12 -0.71
CA TRP A 103 -3.81 11.36 -2.08
C TRP A 103 -3.81 12.84 -2.50
N LYS A 104 -3.73 13.78 -1.54
CA LYS A 104 -3.65 15.23 -1.82
C LYS A 104 -2.22 15.76 -1.89
N THR A 105 -1.32 15.02 -2.53
CA THR A 105 0.03 15.49 -2.86
C THR A 105 0.09 15.86 -4.33
N SER A 106 -0.66 16.93 -4.67
CA SER A 106 -0.46 17.74 -5.86
C SER A 106 0.67 18.74 -5.62
#